data_AF-A0A0T6B5K2-F1
#
_entry.id   AF-A0A0T6B5K2-F1
#
_cell.length_a   1.000
_cell.length_b   1.000
_cell.length_c   1.000
_cell.angle_alpha   90.00
_cell.angle_beta   90.00
_cell.angle_gamma   90.00
#
_symmetry.space_group_name_H-M   'P 1'
#
loop_
_entity.id
_entity.type
_entity.pdbx_description
1 polymer ?
#
loop_
_entity_poly.entity_id
_entity_poly.type
_entity_poly.pdbx_seq_one_letter_code
_entity_poly.pdbx_strand_id
1 'polypeptide(L)'
;MQVQVINVRPNAGNGLWLGLILPVAITRSFIKYTDESSELYHYSFVFSLAIAYATILFILRYIKNRSVELSTRYFVVSAIAISCIFYILFGKGMVLSLYSGILSTVGFYRIYRYLLKSFPLSFTLGEALFCAQGFTIFLYSTVINLYYSINIPLQTNLQISTFIIQVGLLSLTLICYLSHRYECFRSPCTFYVMSVIIVLFVLILPLYLILRQNPLLWIFELITEDFNILFMFAYWVLCISCAIYLVSKQIKGAQKASTVIRKSFHVLAILVFLPGLLFECTFLYLASGIMLGVFIALEVTNIFLNCI
;
A
#
# COMPACT_ATOMS: atom_id res chain seq x y z
N MET A 1 -4.64 29.72 12.05
CA MET A 1 -4.16 28.41 11.58
C MET A 1 -2.64 28.42 11.72
N GLN A 2 -2.09 27.83 12.78
CA GLN A 2 -0.63 27.81 12.97
C GLN A 2 0.00 27.06 11.79
N VAL A 3 1.01 27.66 11.14
CA VAL A 3 1.80 26.98 10.12
C VAL A 3 2.52 25.83 10.82
N GLN A 4 1.99 24.61 10.71
CA GLN A 4 2.67 23.43 11.22
C GLN A 4 4.01 23.29 10.49
N VAL A 5 5.09 23.54 11.24
CA VAL A 5 6.46 23.37 10.77
C VAL A 5 6.71 21.88 10.53
N ILE A 6 7.23 21.53 9.36
CA ILE A 6 7.56 20.14 9.01
C ILE A 6 8.76 19.71 9.85
N ASN A 7 8.54 18.78 10.77
CA ASN A 7 9.58 18.22 11.64
C ASN A 7 9.91 16.81 11.18
N VAL A 8 11.09 16.65 10.58
CA VAL A 8 11.63 15.34 10.18
C VAL A 8 12.22 14.60 11.37
N ARG A 9 12.42 13.28 11.22
CA ARG A 9 13.05 12.44 12.24
C ARG A 9 14.38 13.02 12.74
N PRO A 10 14.55 13.22 14.06
CA PRO A 10 15.78 13.79 14.60
C PRO A 10 16.95 12.82 14.43
N ASN A 11 18.16 13.36 14.23
CA ASN A 11 19.41 12.61 14.10
C ASN A 11 19.48 11.61 12.93
N ALA A 12 18.58 11.74 11.95
CA ALA A 12 18.60 10.95 10.72
C ALA A 12 18.98 11.83 9.51
N GLY A 13 19.67 11.22 8.54
CA GLY A 13 19.95 11.89 7.26
C GLY A 13 18.68 12.16 6.44
N ASN A 14 18.80 12.93 5.37
CA ASN A 14 17.64 13.24 4.51
C ASN A 14 17.08 12.01 3.76
N GLY A 15 17.93 11.01 3.47
CA GLY A 15 17.53 9.74 2.83
C GLY A 15 17.00 9.88 1.39
N LEU A 16 17.21 11.00 0.70
CA LEU A 16 16.51 11.32 -0.57
C LEU A 16 16.68 10.27 -1.67
N TRP A 17 17.78 9.51 -1.66
CA TRP A 17 18.04 8.40 -2.58
C TRP A 17 16.95 7.31 -2.53
N LEU A 18 16.28 7.12 -1.38
CA LEU A 18 15.15 6.19 -1.23
C LEU A 18 14.01 6.50 -2.21
N GLY A 19 13.82 7.76 -2.57
CA GLY A 19 12.79 8.20 -3.52
C GLY A 19 13.02 7.74 -4.96
N LEU A 20 14.15 7.12 -5.30
CA LEU A 20 14.38 6.57 -6.64
C LEU A 20 14.31 5.05 -6.70
N ILE A 21 14.28 4.36 -5.54
CA ILE A 21 14.33 2.90 -5.49
C ILE A 21 13.09 2.28 -6.14
N LEU A 22 11.90 2.74 -5.76
CA LEU A 22 10.66 2.13 -6.23
C LEU A 22 10.48 2.27 -7.75
N PRO A 23 10.66 3.46 -8.37
CA PRO A 23 10.62 3.58 -9.83
C PRO A 23 11.68 2.74 -10.54
N VAL A 24 12.91 2.65 -10.00
CA VAL A 24 13.97 1.82 -10.58
C VAL A 24 13.61 0.33 -10.50
N ALA A 25 13.05 -0.12 -9.37
CA ALA A 25 12.61 -1.50 -9.20
C ALA A 25 11.50 -1.87 -10.18
N ILE A 26 10.48 -1.03 -10.35
CA ILE A 26 9.39 -1.24 -11.31
C ILE A 26 9.95 -1.23 -12.74
N THR A 27 10.85 -0.30 -13.07
CA THR A 27 11.48 -0.25 -14.40
C THR A 27 12.26 -1.52 -14.69
N ARG A 28 13.07 -2.01 -13.74
CA ARG A 28 13.83 -3.24 -13.92
C ARG A 28 12.93 -4.45 -14.10
N SER A 29 11.85 -4.52 -13.35
CA SER A 29 10.86 -5.59 -13.44
C SER A 29 10.11 -5.55 -14.77
N PHE A 30 9.70 -4.36 -15.24
CA PHE A 30 9.06 -4.19 -16.55
C PHE A 30 9.97 -4.63 -17.70
N ILE A 31 11.24 -4.18 -17.72
CA ILE A 31 12.20 -4.59 -18.74
C ILE A 31 12.40 -6.11 -18.77
N LYS A 32 12.38 -6.76 -17.60
CA LYS A 32 12.60 -8.21 -17.52
C LYS A 32 11.38 -9.02 -18.02
N TYR A 33 10.17 -8.53 -17.80
CA TYR A 33 8.92 -9.27 -18.06
C TYR A 33 7.99 -8.51 -19.01
N THR A 34 8.53 -7.81 -20.00
CA THR A 34 7.74 -6.89 -20.85
C THR A 34 6.60 -7.62 -21.55
N ASP A 35 6.88 -8.79 -22.14
CA ASP A 35 5.91 -9.55 -22.95
C ASP A 35 4.84 -10.28 -22.12
N GLU A 36 5.12 -10.54 -20.85
CA GLU A 36 4.21 -11.27 -19.93
C GLU A 36 3.41 -10.32 -19.03
N SER A 37 3.66 -9.01 -19.10
CA SER A 37 3.09 -8.06 -18.16
C SER A 37 1.68 -7.61 -18.55
N SER A 38 0.79 -7.56 -17.54
CA SER A 38 -0.61 -7.12 -17.74
C SER A 38 -0.71 -5.66 -18.18
N GLU A 39 -1.80 -5.27 -18.86
CA GLU A 39 -2.07 -3.86 -19.19
C GLU A 39 -2.00 -2.95 -17.96
N LEU A 40 -2.52 -3.40 -16.80
CA LEU A 40 -2.44 -2.68 -15.52
C LEU A 40 -0.98 -2.37 -15.13
N TYR A 41 -0.08 -3.32 -15.39
CA TYR A 41 1.34 -3.17 -15.11
C TYR A 41 2.01 -2.16 -16.05
N HIS A 42 1.63 -2.13 -17.34
CA HIS A 42 2.08 -1.11 -18.29
C HIS A 42 1.69 0.31 -17.82
N TYR A 43 0.44 0.52 -17.40
CA TYR A 43 0.01 1.80 -16.83
C TYR A 43 0.80 2.16 -15.58
N SER A 44 0.98 1.20 -14.68
CA SER A 44 1.71 1.40 -13.42
C SER A 44 3.20 1.71 -13.66
N PHE A 45 3.81 1.13 -14.70
CA PHE A 45 5.17 1.43 -15.12
C PHE A 45 5.32 2.89 -15.58
N VAL A 46 4.52 3.34 -16.55
CA VAL A 46 4.59 4.74 -17.04
C VAL A 46 4.25 5.72 -15.91
N PHE A 47 3.31 5.36 -15.03
CA PHE A 47 2.96 6.15 -13.85
C PHE A 47 4.13 6.25 -12.85
N SER A 48 4.89 5.16 -12.66
CA SER A 48 6.09 5.15 -11.82
C SER A 48 7.20 6.06 -12.37
N LEU A 49 7.37 6.14 -13.70
CA LEU A 49 8.31 7.07 -14.34
C LEU A 49 7.88 8.52 -14.16
N ALA A 50 6.59 8.81 -14.26
CA ALA A 50 6.04 10.14 -13.98
C ALA A 50 6.30 10.57 -12.52
N ILE A 51 6.14 9.65 -11.56
CA ILE A 51 6.49 9.88 -10.15
C ILE A 51 8.00 10.07 -9.97
N ALA A 52 8.84 9.31 -10.68
CA ALA A 52 10.29 9.48 -10.63
C ALA A 52 10.68 10.88 -11.08
N TYR A 53 10.09 11.37 -12.18
CA TYR A 53 10.29 12.73 -12.67
C TYR A 53 9.86 13.77 -11.62
N ALA A 54 8.66 13.63 -11.04
CA ALA A 54 8.20 14.53 -9.98
C ALA A 54 9.12 14.51 -8.74
N THR A 55 9.69 13.35 -8.41
CA THR A 55 10.64 13.17 -7.31
C THR A 55 11.98 13.85 -7.58
N ILE A 56 12.52 13.72 -8.80
CA ILE A 56 13.74 14.42 -9.23
C ILE A 56 13.52 15.93 -9.18
N LEU A 57 12.38 16.42 -9.70
CA LEU A 57 12.04 17.84 -9.62
C LEU A 57 12.00 18.34 -8.17
N PHE A 58 11.39 17.57 -7.26
CA PHE A 58 11.38 17.89 -5.83
C PHE A 58 12.80 17.95 -5.27
N ILE A 59 13.64 16.93 -5.51
CA ILE A 59 15.01 16.85 -5.00
C ILE A 59 15.85 18.04 -5.48
N LEU A 60 15.83 18.35 -6.78
CA LEU A 60 16.58 19.47 -7.35
C LEU A 60 16.18 20.81 -6.71
N ARG A 61 14.89 21.01 -6.48
CA ARG A 61 14.36 22.23 -5.84
C ARG A 61 14.67 22.27 -4.35
N TYR A 62 14.61 21.14 -3.67
CA TYR A 62 14.99 21.02 -2.26
C TYR A 62 16.49 21.34 -2.06
N ILE A 63 17.37 20.85 -2.93
CA ILE A 63 18.80 21.16 -2.88
C ILE A 63 19.03 22.68 -3.04
N LYS A 64 18.31 23.32 -3.98
CA LYS A 64 18.44 24.75 -4.25
C LYS A 64 17.88 25.64 -3.13
N ASN A 65 16.67 25.36 -2.67
CA ASN A 65 15.92 26.26 -1.79
C ASN A 65 15.97 25.86 -0.31
N ARG A 66 16.48 24.65 0.00
CA ARG A 66 16.47 24.04 1.35
C ARG A 66 15.10 24.03 2.03
N SER A 67 14.03 24.11 1.25
CA SER A 67 12.65 24.11 1.72
C SER A 67 11.89 22.92 1.15
N VAL A 68 11.14 22.25 2.02
CA VAL A 68 10.20 21.19 1.65
C VAL A 68 8.90 21.78 1.09
N GLU A 69 8.57 23.02 1.47
CA GLU A 69 7.37 23.72 1.01
C GLU A 69 7.60 24.38 -0.36
N LEU A 70 7.53 23.56 -1.40
CA LEU A 70 7.50 24.03 -2.78
C LEU A 70 6.08 24.44 -3.20
N SER A 71 6.02 25.47 -4.05
CA SER A 71 4.77 25.91 -4.69
C SER A 71 4.20 24.79 -5.56
N THR A 72 2.89 24.54 -5.44
CA THR A 72 2.18 23.53 -6.24
C THR A 72 2.23 23.81 -7.74
N ARG A 73 2.49 25.06 -8.14
CA ARG A 73 2.58 25.48 -9.55
C ARG A 73 3.63 24.69 -10.34
N TYR A 74 4.75 24.34 -9.70
CA TYR A 74 5.80 23.54 -10.36
C TYR A 74 5.30 22.16 -10.78
N PHE A 75 4.34 21.59 -10.05
CA PHE A 75 3.78 20.28 -10.33
C PHE A 75 2.58 20.32 -11.28
N VAL A 76 1.96 21.49 -11.50
CA VAL A 76 0.83 21.63 -12.44
C VAL A 76 1.32 21.54 -13.89
N VAL A 77 2.45 22.19 -14.21
CA VAL A 77 3.02 22.14 -15.56
C VAL A 77 3.44 20.71 -15.91
N SER A 78 4.07 20.00 -14.96
CA SER A 78 4.41 18.59 -15.15
C SER A 78 3.18 17.70 -15.28
N ALA A 79 2.09 17.99 -14.54
CA ALA A 79 0.83 17.26 -14.67
C ALA A 79 0.28 17.31 -16.10
N ILE A 80 0.30 18.49 -16.73
CA ILE A 80 -0.19 18.67 -18.10
C ILE A 80 0.68 17.88 -19.08
N ALA A 81 2.01 18.02 -18.99
CA ALA A 81 2.93 17.31 -19.88
C ALA A 81 2.79 15.78 -19.76
N ILE A 82 2.71 15.26 -18.52
CA ILE A 82 2.52 13.82 -18.27
C ILE A 82 1.15 13.36 -18.78
N SER A 83 0.09 14.15 -18.61
CA SER A 83 -1.23 13.83 -19.17
C SER A 83 -1.17 13.67 -20.69
N CYS A 84 -0.49 14.58 -21.40
CA CYS A 84 -0.29 14.46 -22.84
C CYS A 84 0.48 13.19 -23.22
N ILE A 85 1.54 12.85 -22.48
CA ILE A 85 2.30 11.60 -22.70
C ILE A 85 1.39 10.38 -22.53
N PHE A 86 0.60 10.32 -21.46
CA PHE A 86 -0.35 9.21 -21.24
C PHE A 86 -1.39 9.11 -22.36
N TYR A 87 -1.89 10.24 -22.85
CA TYR A 87 -2.84 10.27 -23.96
C TYR A 87 -2.24 9.73 -25.25
N ILE A 88 -1.01 10.16 -25.59
CA ILE A 88 -0.30 9.72 -26.80
C ILE A 88 0.08 8.24 -26.72
N LEU A 89 0.57 7.77 -25.57
CA LEU A 89 1.06 6.40 -25.43
C LEU A 89 -0.06 5.34 -25.42
N PHE A 90 -1.18 5.62 -24.75
CA PHE A 90 -2.20 4.60 -24.49
C PHE A 90 -3.50 4.81 -25.28
N GLY A 91 -3.84 6.04 -25.69
CA GLY A 91 -5.05 6.31 -26.46
C GLY A 91 -6.39 5.96 -25.79
N LYS A 92 -6.42 5.63 -24.49
CA LYS A 92 -7.63 5.17 -23.76
C LYS A 92 -8.56 6.31 -23.28
N GLY A 93 -8.37 7.53 -23.79
CA GLY A 93 -9.25 8.68 -23.53
C GLY A 93 -8.69 9.72 -22.55
N MET A 94 -9.18 10.95 -22.70
CA MET A 94 -8.64 12.14 -22.01
C MET A 94 -8.78 12.09 -20.48
N VAL A 95 -9.89 11.53 -19.96
CA VAL A 95 -10.15 11.47 -18.51
C VAL A 95 -9.08 10.64 -17.79
N LEU A 96 -8.73 9.48 -18.35
CA LEU A 96 -7.71 8.59 -17.79
C LEU A 96 -6.33 9.26 -17.80
N SER A 97 -6.00 9.94 -18.90
CA SER A 97 -4.74 10.65 -19.06
C SER A 97 -4.61 11.81 -18.08
N LEU A 98 -5.66 12.62 -17.92
CA LEU A 98 -5.70 13.71 -16.93
C LEU A 98 -5.60 13.18 -15.50
N TYR A 99 -6.34 12.12 -15.16
CA TYR A 99 -6.25 11.46 -13.86
C TYR A 99 -4.81 10.99 -13.58
N SER A 100 -4.17 10.33 -14.56
CA SER A 100 -2.79 9.83 -14.45
C SER A 100 -1.79 10.97 -14.23
N GLY A 101 -1.87 12.05 -15.01
CA GLY A 101 -0.95 13.18 -14.88
C GLY A 101 -1.14 13.99 -13.59
N ILE A 102 -2.39 14.24 -13.17
CA ILE A 102 -2.69 14.97 -11.93
C ILE A 102 -2.27 14.16 -10.70
N LEU A 103 -2.60 12.87 -10.65
CA LEU A 103 -2.31 12.02 -9.50
C LEU A 103 -0.81 11.77 -9.34
N SER A 104 -0.08 11.49 -10.43
CA SER A 104 1.38 11.22 -10.39
C SER A 104 2.23 12.43 -9.97
N THR A 105 1.70 13.65 -10.08
CA THR A 105 2.44 14.89 -9.78
C THR A 105 1.87 15.63 -8.58
N VAL A 106 0.74 16.32 -8.77
CA VAL A 106 0.09 17.15 -7.75
C VAL A 106 -0.45 16.26 -6.62
N GLY A 107 -1.08 15.13 -6.97
CA GLY A 107 -1.59 14.15 -6.00
C GLY A 107 -0.47 13.58 -5.13
N PHE A 108 0.55 13.02 -5.77
CA PHE A 108 1.77 12.52 -5.12
C PHE A 108 2.38 13.55 -4.17
N TYR A 109 2.63 14.78 -4.64
CA TYR A 109 3.24 15.82 -3.80
C TYR A 109 2.34 16.24 -2.62
N ARG A 110 1.01 16.23 -2.80
CA ARG A 110 0.07 16.48 -1.69
C ARG A 110 0.11 15.37 -0.66
N ILE A 111 0.13 14.10 -1.08
CA ILE A 111 0.27 12.93 -0.19
C ILE A 111 1.59 13.02 0.58
N TYR A 112 2.70 13.31 -0.11
CA TYR A 112 4.01 13.47 0.52
C TYR A 112 4.01 14.55 1.61
N ARG A 113 3.47 15.74 1.32
CA ARG A 113 3.35 16.80 2.33
C ARG A 113 2.42 16.43 3.47
N TYR A 114 1.33 15.73 3.18
CA TYR A 114 0.40 15.26 4.20
C TYR A 114 1.11 14.31 5.17
N LEU A 115 1.87 13.33 4.69
CA LEU A 115 2.63 12.42 5.54
C LEU A 115 3.58 13.17 6.48
N LEU A 116 4.35 14.13 5.95
CA LEU A 116 5.30 14.90 6.75
C LEU A 116 4.65 15.82 7.79
N LYS A 117 3.43 16.28 7.56
CA LYS A 117 2.68 17.12 8.50
C LYS A 117 1.92 16.31 9.54
N SER A 118 1.30 15.20 9.12
CA SER A 118 0.49 14.35 9.99
C SER A 118 1.32 13.45 10.91
N PHE A 119 2.56 13.10 10.51
CA PHE A 119 3.43 12.21 11.29
C PHE A 119 4.76 12.92 11.61
N PRO A 120 4.75 13.96 12.47
CA PRO A 120 5.96 14.67 12.83
C PRO A 120 6.97 13.72 13.48
N LEU A 121 8.27 13.94 13.22
CA LEU A 121 9.41 13.18 13.77
C LEU A 121 9.47 11.69 13.39
N SER A 122 8.50 11.18 12.62
CA SER A 122 8.41 9.76 12.27
C SER A 122 9.27 9.40 11.06
N PHE A 123 9.27 10.27 10.04
CA PHE A 123 9.91 10.01 8.75
C PHE A 123 11.13 10.88 8.50
N THR A 124 12.13 10.32 7.82
CA THR A 124 13.07 11.07 6.98
C THR A 124 12.39 11.53 5.69
N LEU A 125 12.99 12.49 4.98
CA LEU A 125 12.42 12.95 3.69
C LEU A 125 12.34 11.81 2.67
N GLY A 126 13.35 10.93 2.65
CA GLY A 126 13.40 9.76 1.79
C GLY A 126 12.37 8.69 2.11
N GLU A 127 12.19 8.34 3.39
CA GLU A 127 11.17 7.36 3.80
C GLU A 127 9.77 7.89 3.47
N ALA A 128 9.49 9.16 3.75
CA ALA A 128 8.21 9.78 3.40
C ALA A 128 7.98 9.81 1.87
N LEU A 129 9.02 10.04 1.06
CA LEU A 129 8.93 9.93 -0.40
C LEU A 129 8.56 8.51 -0.79
N PHE A 130 9.31 7.51 -0.32
CA PHE A 130 9.07 6.10 -0.65
C PHE A 130 7.64 5.66 -0.28
N CYS A 131 7.17 6.01 0.93
CA CYS A 131 5.80 5.72 1.36
C CYS A 131 4.75 6.43 0.49
N ALA A 132 4.95 7.73 0.18
CA ALA A 132 4.04 8.48 -0.68
C ALA A 132 3.97 7.90 -2.09
N GLN A 133 5.09 7.46 -2.65
CA GLN A 133 5.13 6.82 -3.98
C GLN A 133 4.35 5.51 -3.99
N GLY A 134 4.65 4.61 -3.03
CA GLY A 134 3.95 3.33 -2.92
C GLY A 134 2.45 3.51 -2.76
N PHE A 135 2.02 4.42 -1.88
CA PHE A 135 0.61 4.72 -1.67
C PHE A 135 -0.06 5.34 -2.91
N THR A 136 0.64 6.24 -3.62
CA THR A 136 0.09 6.86 -4.84
C THR A 136 -0.07 5.85 -5.97
N ILE A 137 0.91 4.95 -6.17
CA ILE A 137 0.84 3.86 -7.16
C ILE A 137 -0.27 2.88 -6.79
N PHE A 138 -0.42 2.56 -5.49
CA PHE A 138 -1.52 1.74 -4.99
C PHE A 138 -2.88 2.36 -5.31
N LEU A 139 -3.10 3.65 -5.01
CA LEU A 139 -4.36 4.33 -5.32
C LEU A 139 -4.63 4.38 -6.83
N TYR A 140 -3.60 4.69 -7.61
CA TYR A 140 -3.70 4.71 -9.07
C TYR A 140 -4.13 3.34 -9.60
N SER A 141 -3.35 2.30 -9.32
CA SER A 141 -3.61 0.94 -9.80
C SER A 141 -4.96 0.41 -9.31
N THR A 142 -5.41 0.75 -8.10
CA THR A 142 -6.72 0.34 -7.58
C THR A 142 -7.86 0.93 -8.39
N VAL A 143 -7.83 2.23 -8.70
CA VAL A 143 -8.86 2.88 -9.51
C VAL A 143 -8.90 2.33 -10.93
N ILE A 144 -7.73 2.12 -11.54
CA ILE A 144 -7.62 1.55 -12.88
C ILE A 144 -8.16 0.11 -12.89
N ASN A 145 -7.76 -0.71 -11.92
CA ASN A 145 -8.18 -2.10 -11.84
C ASN A 145 -9.69 -2.22 -11.57
N LEU A 146 -10.26 -1.38 -10.70
CA LEU A 146 -11.71 -1.30 -10.48
C LEU A 146 -12.46 -0.94 -11.77
N TYR A 147 -11.99 0.07 -12.51
CA TYR A 147 -12.60 0.49 -13.77
C TYR A 147 -12.59 -0.63 -14.83
N TYR A 148 -11.45 -1.32 -14.97
CA TYR A 148 -11.35 -2.42 -15.93
C TYR A 148 -12.16 -3.65 -15.51
N SER A 149 -12.14 -4.02 -14.22
CA SER A 149 -12.78 -5.23 -13.72
C SER A 149 -14.31 -5.18 -13.78
N ILE A 150 -14.90 -3.99 -13.90
CA ILE A 150 -16.35 -3.85 -14.16
C ILE A 150 -16.72 -4.45 -15.52
N ASN A 151 -15.85 -4.33 -16.52
CA ASN A 151 -16.13 -4.72 -17.90
C ASN A 151 -15.44 -6.03 -18.30
N ILE A 152 -14.27 -6.31 -17.73
CA ILE A 152 -13.42 -7.45 -18.08
C ILE A 152 -13.35 -8.38 -16.87
N PRO A 153 -13.78 -9.65 -16.99
CA PRO A 153 -13.72 -10.58 -15.87
C PRO A 153 -12.27 -10.89 -15.50
N LEU A 154 -12.02 -11.00 -14.19
CA LEU A 154 -10.74 -11.43 -13.64
C LEU A 154 -10.56 -12.93 -13.87
N GLN A 155 -9.46 -13.33 -14.50
CA GLN A 155 -9.25 -14.74 -14.92
C GLN A 155 -8.21 -15.47 -14.08
N THR A 156 -7.15 -14.77 -13.63
CA THR A 156 -6.05 -15.43 -12.92
C THR A 156 -6.12 -15.26 -11.41
N ASN A 157 -5.61 -16.24 -10.66
CA ASN A 157 -5.55 -16.18 -9.19
C ASN A 157 -4.79 -14.94 -8.70
N LEU A 158 -3.77 -14.48 -9.43
CA LEU A 158 -3.03 -13.26 -9.11
C LEU A 158 -3.87 -11.99 -9.31
N GLN A 159 -4.66 -11.92 -10.39
CA GLN A 159 -5.58 -10.80 -10.63
C GLN A 159 -6.66 -10.72 -9.56
N ILE A 160 -7.27 -11.86 -9.20
CA ILE A 160 -8.27 -11.94 -8.13
C ILE A 160 -7.64 -11.55 -6.78
N SER A 161 -6.47 -12.09 -6.46
CA SER A 161 -5.72 -11.74 -5.23
C SER A 161 -5.41 -10.26 -5.15
N THR A 162 -4.91 -9.67 -6.24
CA THR A 162 -4.61 -8.24 -6.34
C THR A 162 -5.86 -7.40 -6.13
N PHE A 163 -6.98 -7.80 -6.72
CA PHE A 163 -8.25 -7.11 -6.58
C PHE A 163 -8.78 -7.14 -5.14
N ILE A 164 -8.74 -8.31 -4.48
CA ILE A 164 -9.10 -8.47 -3.06
C ILE A 164 -8.23 -7.57 -2.17
N ILE A 165 -6.91 -7.58 -2.37
CA ILE A 165 -5.98 -6.75 -1.59
C ILE A 165 -6.25 -5.26 -1.83
N GLN A 166 -6.45 -4.84 -3.08
CA GLN A 166 -6.70 -3.44 -3.42
C GLN A 166 -7.98 -2.90 -2.79
N VAL A 167 -9.09 -3.61 -2.96
CA VAL A 167 -10.38 -3.23 -2.35
C VAL A 167 -10.29 -3.29 -0.82
N GLY A 168 -9.61 -4.30 -0.27
CA GLY A 168 -9.36 -4.45 1.16
C GLY A 168 -8.61 -3.29 1.79
N LEU A 169 -7.44 -2.97 1.26
CA LEU A 169 -6.62 -1.87 1.76
C LEU A 169 -7.27 -0.50 1.50
N LEU A 170 -8.05 -0.34 0.42
CA LEU A 170 -8.82 0.87 0.18
C LEU A 170 -9.90 1.06 1.25
N SER A 171 -10.63 0.00 1.61
CA SER A 171 -11.64 0.03 2.67
C SER A 171 -11.04 0.41 4.03
N LEU A 172 -9.88 -0.16 4.39
CA LEU A 172 -9.16 0.18 5.60
C LEU A 172 -8.65 1.62 5.59
N THR A 173 -8.13 2.08 4.45
CA THR A 173 -7.71 3.48 4.28
C THR A 173 -8.89 4.44 4.52
N LEU A 174 -10.08 4.11 4.04
CA LEU A 174 -11.29 4.90 4.27
C LEU A 174 -11.69 4.92 5.74
N ILE A 175 -11.65 3.77 6.44
CA ILE A 175 -11.89 3.69 7.89
C ILE A 175 -10.91 4.58 8.65
N CYS A 176 -9.60 4.48 8.34
CA CYS A 176 -8.56 5.30 8.96
C CYS A 176 -8.83 6.79 8.74
N TYR A 177 -9.10 7.18 7.50
CA TYR A 177 -9.31 8.57 7.12
C TYR A 177 -10.53 9.17 7.82
N LEU A 178 -11.67 8.47 7.83
CA LEU A 178 -12.89 8.95 8.47
C LEU A 178 -12.75 9.06 9.98
N SER A 179 -12.13 8.06 10.63
CA SER A 179 -11.86 8.06 12.09
C SER A 179 -10.91 9.18 12.49
N HIS A 180 -9.91 9.46 11.65
CA HIS A 180 -8.98 10.57 11.86
C HIS A 180 -9.68 11.93 11.65
N ARG A 181 -10.47 12.07 10.58
CA ARG A 181 -11.05 13.35 10.15
C ARG A 181 -12.25 13.81 10.98
N TYR A 182 -13.07 12.87 11.47
CA TYR A 182 -14.33 13.15 12.17
C TYR A 182 -14.31 12.54 13.57
N GLU A 183 -14.42 13.40 14.58
CA GLU A 183 -14.39 12.98 15.98
C GLU A 183 -15.59 12.09 16.35
N CYS A 184 -16.73 12.27 15.68
CA CYS A 184 -17.94 11.48 15.90
C CYS A 184 -17.72 9.96 15.67
N PHE A 185 -16.74 9.57 14.85
CA PHE A 185 -16.43 8.17 14.56
C PHE A 185 -15.36 7.56 15.50
N ARG A 186 -14.90 8.30 16.51
CA ARG A 186 -13.88 7.80 17.46
C ARG A 186 -14.49 7.10 18.67
N SER A 187 -15.79 7.21 18.92
CA SER A 187 -16.43 6.44 19.99
C SER A 187 -16.50 4.96 19.62
N PRO A 188 -16.36 4.01 20.56
CA PRO A 188 -16.33 2.59 20.24
C PRO A 188 -17.51 2.11 19.39
N CYS A 189 -18.73 2.47 19.79
CA CYS A 189 -19.94 2.08 19.08
C CYS A 189 -19.98 2.64 17.65
N THR A 190 -19.75 3.95 17.49
CA THR A 190 -19.79 4.58 16.16
C THR A 190 -18.64 4.10 15.26
N PHE A 191 -17.46 3.84 15.82
CA PHE A 191 -16.31 3.27 15.11
C PHE A 191 -16.64 1.89 14.53
N TYR A 192 -17.18 0.98 15.35
CA TYR A 192 -17.53 -0.37 14.89
C TYR A 192 -18.67 -0.36 13.88
N VAL A 193 -19.72 0.44 14.10
CA VAL A 193 -20.83 0.57 13.14
C VAL A 193 -20.35 1.12 11.80
N MET A 194 -19.56 2.20 11.80
CA MET A 194 -18.97 2.74 10.58
C MET A 194 -18.07 1.72 9.87
N SER A 195 -17.22 1.02 10.63
CA SER A 195 -16.33 -0.01 10.08
C SER A 195 -17.10 -1.15 9.43
N VAL A 196 -18.16 -1.65 10.07
CA VAL A 196 -19.04 -2.68 9.50
C VAL A 196 -19.72 -2.19 8.22
N ILE A 197 -20.25 -0.96 8.21
CA ILE A 197 -20.87 -0.37 7.01
C ILE A 197 -19.84 -0.30 5.86
N ILE A 198 -18.62 0.18 6.12
CA ILE A 198 -17.57 0.28 5.09
C ILE A 198 -17.16 -1.12 4.61
N VAL A 199 -16.98 -2.08 5.50
CA VAL A 199 -16.66 -3.46 5.13
C VAL A 199 -17.77 -4.05 4.26
N LEU A 200 -19.04 -3.85 4.58
CA LEU A 200 -20.14 -4.40 3.78
C LEU A 200 -20.25 -3.72 2.41
N PHE A 201 -20.27 -2.38 2.35
CA PHE A 201 -20.59 -1.65 1.13
C PHE A 201 -19.37 -1.34 0.24
N VAL A 202 -18.16 -1.24 0.80
CA VAL A 202 -16.94 -0.91 0.05
C VAL A 202 -16.06 -2.13 -0.18
N LEU A 203 -16.04 -3.10 0.75
CA LEU A 203 -15.28 -4.34 0.57
C LEU A 203 -16.14 -5.46 -0.01
N ILE A 204 -17.12 -5.97 0.73
CA ILE A 204 -17.84 -7.20 0.37
C ILE A 204 -18.67 -7.00 -0.89
N LEU A 205 -19.47 -5.92 -0.97
CA LEU A 205 -20.38 -5.70 -2.09
C LEU A 205 -19.64 -5.58 -3.45
N PRO A 206 -18.60 -4.74 -3.63
CA PRO A 206 -17.87 -4.68 -4.89
C PRO A 206 -17.18 -6.00 -5.24
N LEU A 207 -16.58 -6.69 -4.25
CA LEU A 207 -15.96 -7.99 -4.47
C LEU A 207 -16.98 -9.02 -4.96
N TYR A 208 -18.13 -9.13 -4.31
CA TYR A 208 -19.19 -10.07 -4.70
C TYR A 208 -19.72 -9.78 -6.11
N LEU A 209 -19.97 -8.51 -6.44
CA LEU A 209 -20.50 -8.12 -7.76
C LEU A 209 -19.51 -8.35 -8.89
N ILE A 210 -18.23 -8.00 -8.69
CA ILE A 210 -17.20 -8.06 -9.74
C ILE A 210 -16.64 -9.48 -9.90
N LEU A 211 -16.38 -10.19 -8.80
CA LEU A 211 -15.91 -11.58 -8.85
C LEU A 211 -17.04 -12.56 -9.23
N ARG A 212 -18.30 -12.15 -9.07
CA ARG A 212 -19.49 -13.00 -9.26
C ARG A 212 -19.51 -14.27 -8.41
N GLN A 213 -18.76 -14.25 -7.31
CA GLN A 213 -18.65 -15.32 -6.32
C GLN A 213 -18.33 -14.72 -4.95
N ASN A 214 -18.52 -15.50 -3.89
CA ASN A 214 -18.20 -15.04 -2.54
C ASN A 214 -16.66 -14.98 -2.37
N PRO A 215 -16.06 -13.81 -2.06
CA PRO A 215 -14.61 -13.68 -1.94
C PRO A 215 -14.01 -14.51 -0.81
N LEU A 216 -14.74 -14.72 0.29
CA LEU A 216 -14.29 -15.58 1.39
C LEU A 216 -14.27 -17.05 0.98
N LEU A 217 -15.29 -17.47 0.21
CA LEU A 217 -15.35 -18.82 -0.34
C LEU A 217 -14.21 -19.04 -1.33
N TRP A 218 -13.92 -18.06 -2.20
CA TRP A 218 -12.81 -18.15 -3.13
C TRP A 218 -11.46 -18.28 -2.44
N ILE A 219 -11.21 -17.54 -1.35
CA ILE A 219 -9.98 -17.68 -0.55
C ILE A 219 -9.89 -19.10 0.05
N PHE A 220 -11.01 -19.63 0.53
CA PHE A 220 -11.07 -20.99 1.06
C PHE A 220 -10.76 -22.03 -0.03
N GLU A 221 -11.40 -21.89 -1.20
CA GLU A 221 -11.16 -22.73 -2.37
C GLU A 221 -9.68 -22.69 -2.78
N LEU A 222 -9.07 -21.51 -2.84
CA LEU A 222 -7.64 -21.34 -3.14
C LEU A 222 -6.74 -22.09 -2.16
N ILE A 223 -7.06 -22.08 -0.85
CA ILE A 223 -6.28 -22.80 0.16
C ILE A 223 -6.42 -24.32 -0.03
N THR A 224 -7.60 -24.78 -0.44
CA THR A 224 -7.91 -26.21 -0.60
C THR A 224 -7.67 -26.75 -2.01
N GLU A 225 -7.25 -25.90 -2.95
CA GLU A 225 -7.07 -26.23 -4.37
C GLU A 225 -5.96 -27.27 -4.58
N ASP A 226 -4.84 -27.10 -3.88
CA ASP A 226 -3.67 -27.99 -3.95
C ASP A 226 -3.21 -28.42 -2.55
N PHE A 227 -2.82 -29.69 -2.41
CA PHE A 227 -2.15 -30.21 -1.23
C PHE A 227 -0.88 -29.42 -0.87
N ASN A 228 -0.16 -28.88 -1.86
CA ASN A 228 1.02 -28.04 -1.61
C ASN A 228 0.64 -26.75 -0.86
N ILE A 229 -0.41 -26.06 -1.32
CA ILE A 229 -0.92 -24.84 -0.68
C ILE A 229 -1.44 -25.17 0.73
N LEU A 230 -2.20 -26.26 0.88
CA LEU A 230 -2.74 -26.68 2.17
C LEU A 230 -1.62 -27.03 3.17
N PHE A 231 -0.59 -27.76 2.73
CA PHE A 231 0.56 -28.09 3.56
C PHE A 231 1.33 -26.84 3.97
N MET A 232 1.56 -25.92 3.03
CA MET A 232 2.23 -24.66 3.31
C MET A 232 1.42 -23.79 4.28
N PHE A 233 0.09 -23.74 4.13
CA PHE A 233 -0.80 -23.06 5.06
C PHE A 233 -0.71 -23.65 6.47
N ALA A 234 -0.78 -24.98 6.61
CA ALA A 234 -0.63 -25.65 7.90
C ALA A 234 0.74 -25.37 8.54
N TYR A 235 1.80 -25.38 7.73
CA TYR A 235 3.15 -25.03 8.15
C TYR A 235 3.26 -23.56 8.62
N TRP A 236 2.60 -22.61 7.95
CA TRP A 236 2.55 -21.21 8.39
C TRP A 236 1.75 -21.03 9.67
N VAL A 237 0.64 -21.75 9.85
CA VAL A 237 -0.11 -21.76 11.13
C VAL A 237 0.79 -22.23 12.28
N LEU A 238 1.67 -23.22 12.04
CA LEU A 238 2.67 -23.65 13.02
C LEU A 238 3.71 -22.55 13.30
N CYS A 239 4.20 -21.86 12.27
CA CYS A 239 5.13 -20.74 12.44
C CYS A 239 4.51 -19.60 13.27
N ILE A 240 3.25 -19.24 12.99
CA ILE A 240 2.50 -18.23 13.75
C ILE A 240 2.31 -18.69 15.20
N SER A 241 1.97 -19.95 15.42
CA SER A 241 1.82 -20.51 16.78
C SER A 241 3.12 -20.43 17.57
N CYS A 242 4.25 -20.77 16.93
CA CYS A 242 5.59 -20.58 17.50
C CYS A 242 5.88 -19.11 17.81
N ALA A 243 5.54 -18.19 16.91
CA ALA A 243 5.70 -16.75 17.13
C ALA A 243 4.91 -16.27 18.35
N ILE A 244 3.63 -16.64 18.44
CA ILE A 244 2.74 -16.28 19.56
C ILE A 244 3.28 -16.85 20.87
N TYR A 245 3.76 -18.10 20.87
CA TYR A 245 4.38 -18.71 22.05
C TYR A 245 5.62 -17.93 22.51
N LEU A 246 6.52 -17.56 21.59
CA LEU A 246 7.72 -16.77 21.90
C LEU A 246 7.37 -15.39 22.47
N VAL A 247 6.40 -14.67 21.86
CA VAL A 247 5.91 -13.39 22.38
C VAL A 247 5.29 -13.56 23.77
N SER A 248 4.43 -14.57 23.95
CA SER A 248 3.74 -14.81 25.21
C SER A 248 4.72 -15.10 26.34
N LYS A 249 5.77 -15.90 26.06
CA LYS A 249 6.84 -16.18 27.02
C LYS A 249 7.63 -14.92 27.38
N GLN A 250 7.92 -14.08 26.39
CA GLN A 250 8.60 -12.81 26.62
C GLN A 250 7.77 -11.87 27.51
N ILE A 251 6.47 -11.71 27.20
CA ILE A 251 5.56 -10.84 27.95
C ILE A 251 5.42 -11.34 29.40
N LYS A 252 5.15 -12.63 29.59
CA LYS A 252 5.01 -13.22 30.94
C LYS A 252 6.29 -13.11 31.77
N GLY A 253 7.45 -13.16 31.12
CA GLY A 253 8.74 -12.99 31.79
C GLY A 253 9.11 -11.53 32.08
N ALA A 254 8.28 -10.55 31.68
CA ALA A 254 8.60 -9.12 31.71
C ALA A 254 9.97 -8.79 31.08
N GLN A 255 10.42 -9.62 30.13
CA GLN A 255 11.75 -9.51 29.55
C GLN A 255 11.74 -8.50 28.39
N LYS A 256 12.66 -7.54 28.41
CA LYS A 256 12.94 -6.72 27.22
C LYS A 256 13.34 -7.64 26.05
N ALA A 257 12.94 -7.27 24.85
CA ALA A 257 13.25 -8.05 23.65
C ALA A 257 14.76 -8.25 23.51
N SER A 258 15.22 -9.48 23.77
CA SER A 258 16.62 -9.83 23.66
C SER A 258 17.03 -9.93 22.19
N THR A 259 18.34 -9.87 21.93
CA THR A 259 18.87 -10.12 20.58
C THR A 259 18.49 -11.51 20.06
N VAL A 260 18.33 -12.50 20.95
CA VAL A 260 17.86 -13.84 20.59
C VAL A 260 16.44 -13.80 20.06
N ILE A 261 15.53 -13.14 20.77
CA ILE A 261 14.12 -13.00 20.33
C ILE A 261 14.03 -12.30 18.97
N ARG A 262 14.78 -11.21 18.78
CA ARG A 262 14.84 -10.52 17.49
C ARG A 262 15.31 -11.46 16.38
N LYS A 263 16.37 -12.23 16.60
CA LYS A 263 16.85 -13.23 15.61
C LYS A 263 15.81 -14.32 15.35
N SER A 264 15.12 -14.81 16.37
CA SER A 264 14.04 -15.80 16.20
C SER A 264 12.92 -15.29 15.30
N PHE A 265 12.51 -14.03 15.42
CA PHE A 265 11.53 -13.44 14.50
C PHE A 265 12.05 -13.30 13.07
N HIS A 266 13.33 -12.98 12.88
CA HIS A 266 13.92 -12.95 11.54
C HIS A 266 13.95 -14.35 10.92
N VAL A 267 14.30 -15.37 11.70
CA VAL A 267 14.25 -16.76 11.25
C VAL A 267 12.82 -17.16 10.89
N LEU A 268 11.83 -16.85 11.74
CA LEU A 268 10.42 -17.11 11.44
C LEU A 268 9.94 -16.38 10.18
N ALA A 269 10.39 -15.14 9.96
CA ALA A 269 10.09 -14.42 8.73
C ALA A 269 10.67 -15.14 7.51
N ILE A 270 11.93 -15.58 7.55
CA ILE A 270 12.54 -16.38 6.48
C ILE A 270 11.76 -17.68 6.26
N LEU A 271 11.38 -18.36 7.34
CA LEU A 271 10.61 -19.60 7.29
C LEU A 271 9.23 -19.43 6.65
N VAL A 272 8.60 -18.25 6.73
CA VAL A 272 7.33 -17.96 6.06
C VAL A 272 7.57 -17.50 4.61
N PHE A 273 8.41 -16.49 4.40
CA PHE A 273 8.58 -15.84 3.09
C PHE A 273 9.36 -16.70 2.10
N LEU A 274 10.40 -17.43 2.52
CA LEU A 274 11.22 -18.21 1.59
C LEU A 274 10.45 -19.33 0.88
N PRO A 275 9.74 -20.24 1.58
CA PRO A 275 8.95 -21.27 0.90
C PRO A 275 7.81 -20.66 0.08
N GLY A 276 7.16 -19.59 0.56
CA GLY A 276 6.13 -18.90 -0.22
C GLY A 276 6.66 -18.31 -1.54
N LEU A 277 7.89 -17.77 -1.54
CA LEU A 277 8.52 -17.26 -2.75
C LEU A 277 8.96 -18.37 -3.71
N LEU A 278 9.33 -19.54 -3.20
CA LEU A 278 9.82 -20.65 -4.02
C LEU A 278 8.69 -21.48 -4.63
N PHE A 279 7.62 -21.73 -3.87
CA PHE A 279 6.57 -22.67 -4.25
C PHE A 279 5.28 -21.97 -4.66
N GLU A 280 4.84 -20.94 -3.93
CA GLU A 280 3.46 -20.42 -4.03
C GLU A 280 3.39 -18.89 -3.91
N CYS A 281 3.94 -18.20 -4.92
CA CYS A 281 4.07 -16.74 -4.92
C CYS A 281 2.72 -16.01 -4.82
N THR A 282 1.69 -16.50 -5.52
CA THR A 282 0.35 -15.90 -5.52
C THR A 282 -0.28 -15.97 -4.12
N PHE A 283 -0.18 -17.12 -3.47
CA PHE A 283 -0.71 -17.29 -2.12
C PHE A 283 0.04 -16.44 -1.10
N LEU A 284 1.38 -16.41 -1.18
CA LEU A 284 2.20 -15.54 -0.34
C LEU A 284 1.85 -14.06 -0.53
N TYR A 285 1.62 -13.62 -1.78
CA TYR A 285 1.22 -12.25 -2.09
C TYR A 285 -0.13 -11.91 -1.44
N LEU A 286 -1.14 -12.76 -1.60
CA LEU A 286 -2.46 -12.59 -0.98
C LEU A 286 -2.35 -12.53 0.55
N ALA A 287 -1.68 -13.51 1.16
CA ALA A 287 -1.50 -13.58 2.61
C ALA A 287 -0.77 -12.35 3.15
N SER A 288 0.26 -11.86 2.46
CA SER A 288 0.99 -10.65 2.86
C SER A 288 0.11 -9.41 2.86
N GLY A 289 -0.76 -9.25 1.84
CA GLY A 289 -1.72 -8.16 1.78
C GLY A 289 -2.78 -8.23 2.87
N ILE A 290 -3.30 -9.43 3.17
CA ILE A 290 -4.24 -9.66 4.29
C ILE A 290 -3.57 -9.33 5.62
N MET A 291 -2.35 -9.81 5.86
CA MET A 291 -1.61 -9.53 7.10
C MET A 291 -1.31 -8.04 7.28
N LEU A 292 -0.97 -7.32 6.21
CA LEU A 292 -0.84 -5.87 6.23
C LEU A 292 -2.17 -5.22 6.65
N GLY A 293 -3.29 -5.67 6.10
CA GLY A 293 -4.62 -5.20 6.48
C GLY A 293 -4.95 -5.45 7.96
N VAL A 294 -4.63 -6.65 8.47
CA VAL A 294 -4.80 -7.00 9.89
C VAL A 294 -3.95 -6.08 10.79
N PHE A 295 -2.68 -5.84 10.45
CA PHE A 295 -1.84 -4.92 11.23
C PHE A 295 -2.39 -3.50 11.26
N ILE A 296 -2.88 -2.99 10.12
CA ILE A 296 -3.50 -1.67 10.07
C ILE A 296 -4.78 -1.66 10.94
N ALA A 297 -5.65 -2.66 10.83
CA ALA A 297 -6.88 -2.73 11.61
C ALA A 297 -6.61 -2.81 13.13
N LEU A 298 -5.62 -3.60 13.55
CA LEU A 298 -5.20 -3.69 14.95
C LEU A 298 -4.63 -2.37 15.47
N GLU A 299 -3.80 -1.69 14.68
CA GLU A 299 -3.24 -0.40 15.09
C GLU A 299 -4.31 0.69 15.20
N VAL A 300 -5.24 0.74 14.24
CA VAL A 300 -6.35 1.69 14.24
C VAL A 300 -7.26 1.46 15.45
N THR A 301 -7.63 0.20 15.72
CA THR A 301 -8.42 -0.14 16.90
C THR A 301 -7.70 0.24 18.19
N ASN A 302 -6.41 -0.03 18.31
CA ASN A 302 -5.62 0.40 19.47
C ASN A 302 -5.61 1.92 19.66
N ILE A 303 -5.34 2.68 18.59
CA ILE A 303 -5.26 4.14 18.67
C ILE A 303 -6.60 4.76 19.07
N PHE A 304 -7.71 4.32 18.48
CA PHE A 304 -9.01 4.97 18.68
C PHE A 304 -9.82 4.42 19.86
N LEU A 305 -9.58 3.16 20.28
CA LEU A 305 -10.36 2.53 21.35
C LEU A 305 -9.63 2.47 22.69
N ASN A 306 -8.29 2.38 22.71
CA ASN A 306 -7.51 2.26 23.95
C ASN A 306 -6.93 3.61 24.43
N CYS A 307 -7.16 4.71 23.71
CA CYS A 307 -6.80 6.08 24.14
C CYS A 307 -7.97 6.84 24.80
N ILE A 308 -9.10 6.18 25.08
CA ILE A 308 -10.23 6.67 25.87
C ILE A 308 -10.27 5.87 27.17
#